data_AF-A0A814EPF7-F1
#
_entry.id   AF-A0A814EPF7-F1
#
_cell.length_a   1.000
_cell.length_b   1.000
_cell.length_c   1.000
_cell.angle_alpha   90.00
_cell.angle_beta   90.00
_cell.angle_gamma   90.00
#
_symmetry.space_group_name_H-M   'P 1'
#
loop_
_entity.id
_entity.type
_entity.pdbx_description
1 polymer ?
#
loop_
_entity_poly.entity_id
_entity_poly.type
_entity_poly.pdbx_seq_one_letter_code
_entity_poly.pdbx_strand_id
1 'polypeptide(L)'
;MVQMAASHACYPIEEDYEILRHAGYFPTFTHISGNEDCNPESWICNEISKDYAYDYHEIFLRMLNSVDMPQSHWLLKSPLHIFCLDKFLQIYQNALLIMTHRNLDEVLPSLCSLSLSGTELYFDNTNSISRDRIIKRSRQFFDTQIECIMKF
;
A
#
# COMPACT_ATOMS: atom_id res chain seq x y z
N MET A 1 -11.00 -15.78 -14.65
CA MET A 1 -9.77 -15.60 -13.85
C MET A 1 -8.77 -14.95 -14.78
N VAL A 2 -8.39 -13.69 -14.56
CA VAL A 2 -7.42 -12.99 -15.43
C VAL A 2 -6.05 -13.63 -15.20
N GLN A 3 -5.44 -14.16 -16.26
CA GLN A 3 -4.12 -14.79 -16.17
C GLN A 3 -3.05 -13.68 -16.13
N MET A 4 -2.68 -13.24 -14.93
CA MET A 4 -1.74 -12.12 -14.73
C MET A 4 -0.38 -12.36 -15.41
N ALA A 5 0.07 -13.62 -15.48
CA ALA A 5 1.32 -14.03 -16.15
C ALA A 5 1.29 -13.89 -17.68
N ALA A 6 0.13 -13.61 -18.29
CA ALA A 6 0.04 -13.46 -19.74
C ALA A 6 0.75 -12.17 -20.23
N SER A 7 0.77 -11.11 -19.41
CA SER A 7 1.48 -9.87 -19.76
C SER A 7 2.98 -9.96 -19.49
N HIS A 8 3.38 -10.62 -18.40
CA HIS A 8 4.76 -10.77 -17.93
C HIS A 8 5.06 -12.25 -17.64
N ALA A 9 5.43 -13.01 -18.68
CA ALA A 9 5.58 -14.46 -18.57
C ALA A 9 6.93 -14.89 -17.96
N CYS A 10 7.93 -14.02 -17.98
CA CYS A 10 9.32 -14.36 -17.65
C CYS A 10 9.66 -14.17 -16.17
N TYR A 11 8.96 -13.30 -15.46
CA TYR A 11 9.32 -12.86 -14.11
C TYR A 11 8.17 -13.06 -13.12
N PRO A 12 8.49 -13.24 -11.81
CA PRO A 12 7.47 -13.31 -10.78
C PRO A 12 6.71 -11.99 -10.68
N ILE A 13 5.44 -12.10 -10.29
CA ILE A 13 4.55 -10.95 -10.11
C ILE A 13 4.58 -10.57 -8.63
N GLU A 14 4.80 -9.29 -8.36
CA GLU A 14 4.81 -8.73 -7.01
C GLU A 14 3.94 -7.47 -6.95
N GLU A 15 3.68 -7.00 -5.72
CA GLU A 15 2.99 -5.73 -5.51
C GLU A 15 3.90 -4.53 -5.80
N ASP A 16 3.31 -3.46 -6.34
CA ASP A 16 4.02 -2.17 -6.49
C ASP A 16 4.40 -1.56 -5.13
N TYR A 17 3.85 -2.11 -4.04
CA TYR A 17 4.30 -1.84 -2.69
C TYR A 17 5.84 -1.90 -2.55
N GLU A 18 6.52 -2.83 -3.22
CA GLU A 18 7.97 -2.93 -3.17
C GLU A 18 8.68 -1.75 -3.84
N ILE A 19 8.13 -1.26 -4.96
CA ILE A 19 8.66 -0.08 -5.66
C ILE A 19 8.47 1.17 -4.79
N LEU A 20 7.28 1.31 -4.20
CA LEU A 20 6.94 2.45 -3.32
C LEU A 20 7.80 2.44 -2.04
N ARG A 21 8.12 1.26 -1.52
CA ARG A 21 9.02 1.10 -0.37
C ARG A 21 10.44 1.62 -0.66
N HIS A 22 10.95 1.45 -1.89
CA HIS A 22 12.25 2.03 -2.27
C HIS A 22 12.25 3.56 -2.23
N ALA A 23 11.11 4.19 -2.53
CA ALA A 23 10.94 5.63 -2.39
C ALA A 23 10.74 6.08 -0.92
N GLY A 24 10.73 5.15 0.04
CA GLY A 24 10.44 5.46 1.44
C GLY A 24 8.95 5.63 1.76
N TYR A 25 8.05 5.22 0.86
CA TYR A 25 6.61 5.26 1.10
C TYR A 25 6.07 3.86 1.44
N PHE A 26 5.96 3.55 2.73
CA PHE A 26 5.59 2.23 3.24
C PHE A 26 4.73 2.33 4.52
N PRO A 27 3.52 2.94 4.48
CA PRO A 27 2.72 3.20 5.67
C PRO A 27 2.33 1.92 6.43
N THR A 28 2.19 0.76 5.77
CA THR A 28 1.85 -0.51 6.43
C THR A 28 2.86 -0.92 7.52
N PHE A 29 4.13 -0.56 7.38
CA PHE A 29 5.16 -0.87 8.38
C PHE A 29 5.24 0.19 9.50
N THR A 30 4.58 1.34 9.35
CA THR A 30 4.55 2.39 10.38
C THR A 30 3.74 1.98 11.60
N HIS A 31 2.76 1.08 11.43
CA HIS A 31 2.02 0.48 12.55
C HIS A 31 2.92 -0.27 13.53
N ILE A 32 4.10 -0.70 13.07
CA ILE A 32 5.06 -1.50 13.80
C ILE A 32 5.93 -0.63 14.73
N SER A 33 5.91 0.70 14.62
CA SER A 33 6.72 1.53 15.53
C SER A 33 6.29 1.33 17.00
N GLY A 34 7.24 0.98 17.86
CA GLY A 34 7.02 0.68 19.28
C GLY A 34 6.72 1.89 20.16
N ASN A 35 6.83 3.10 19.63
CA ASN A 35 6.69 4.36 20.37
C ASN A 35 5.31 4.99 20.10
N GLU A 36 4.54 5.26 21.16
CA GLU A 36 3.23 5.91 21.08
C GLU A 36 3.32 7.40 20.72
N ASP A 37 4.38 8.07 21.17
CA ASP A 37 4.62 9.50 20.90
C ASP A 37 5.09 9.74 19.46
N CYS A 38 5.48 8.69 18.75
CA CYS A 38 5.87 8.74 17.35
C CYS A 38 4.73 8.17 16.50
N ASN A 39 3.98 9.05 15.84
CA ASN A 39 2.92 8.68 14.89
C ASN A 39 3.30 9.01 13.43
N PRO A 40 4.28 8.28 12.85
CA PRO A 40 4.71 8.52 11.47
C PRO A 40 3.59 8.24 10.47
N GLU A 41 2.59 7.44 10.85
CA GLU A 41 1.41 7.18 10.03
C GLU A 41 0.59 8.45 9.78
N SER A 42 0.34 9.25 10.82
CA SER A 42 -0.38 10.53 10.64
C SER A 42 0.37 11.47 9.70
N TRP A 43 1.70 11.54 9.83
CA TRP A 43 2.55 12.35 8.96
C TRP A 43 2.54 11.83 7.51
N ILE A 44 2.76 10.52 7.32
CA ILE A 44 2.82 9.88 5.99
C ILE A 44 1.46 9.90 5.29
N CYS A 45 0.36 9.68 6.02
CA CYS A 45 -0.98 9.59 5.45
C CYS A 45 -1.63 10.96 5.25
N ASN A 46 -1.43 11.92 6.17
CA ASN A 46 -2.20 13.16 6.17
C ASN A 46 -1.38 14.43 5.93
N GLU A 47 -0.11 14.48 6.34
CA GLU A 47 0.63 15.75 6.38
C GLU A 47 1.52 16.01 5.16
N ILE A 48 2.06 14.95 4.54
CA ILE A 48 2.94 15.09 3.37
C ILE A 48 2.26 14.79 2.05
N SER A 49 2.65 15.53 1.00
CA SER A 49 2.45 15.07 -0.37
C SER A 49 3.23 13.77 -0.58
N LYS A 50 2.57 12.82 -1.21
CA LYS A 50 3.10 11.48 -1.53
C LYS A 50 3.50 11.39 -3.00
N ASP A 51 3.45 12.50 -3.73
CA ASP A 51 3.62 12.53 -5.18
C ASP A 51 5.00 12.04 -5.59
N TYR A 52 6.01 12.32 -4.77
CA TYR A 52 7.39 11.87 -4.96
C TYR A 52 7.49 10.34 -5.09
N ALA A 53 6.64 9.58 -4.40
CA ALA A 53 6.64 8.13 -4.45
C ALA A 53 6.17 7.62 -5.81
N TYR A 54 5.21 8.33 -6.41
CA TYR A 54 4.70 8.01 -7.74
C TYR A 54 5.57 8.54 -8.87
N ASP A 55 6.28 9.66 -8.66
CA ASP A 55 7.34 10.11 -9.56
C ASP A 55 8.46 9.05 -9.65
N TYR A 56 8.87 8.49 -8.50
CA TYR A 56 9.82 7.38 -8.46
C TYR A 56 9.25 6.12 -9.13
N HIS A 57 7.99 5.78 -8.83
CA HIS A 57 7.31 4.62 -9.41
C HIS A 57 7.25 4.70 -10.95
N GLU A 58 7.00 5.87 -11.54
CA GLU A 58 7.03 6.08 -12.99
C GLU A 58 8.41 5.79 -13.58
N ILE A 59 9.47 6.32 -12.95
CA ILE A 59 10.85 6.10 -13.39
C ILE A 59 11.20 4.61 -13.29
N PHE A 60 10.83 3.95 -12.20
CA PHE A 60 11.11 2.55 -11.97
C PHE A 60 10.40 1.65 -12.98
N LEU A 61 9.11 1.85 -13.23
CA LEU A 61 8.37 1.10 -14.24
C LEU A 61 8.91 1.32 -15.64
N ARG A 62 9.37 2.54 -15.98
CA ARG A 62 10.02 2.81 -17.27
C ARG A 62 11.33 2.04 -17.42
N MET A 63 12.10 1.90 -16.34
CA MET A 63 13.30 1.05 -16.33
C MET A 63 12.94 -0.43 -16.50
N LEU A 64 11.95 -0.93 -15.77
CA LEU A 64 11.48 -2.31 -15.93
C LEU A 64 10.97 -2.58 -17.35
N ASN A 65 10.25 -1.64 -17.94
CA ASN A 65 9.76 -1.73 -19.32
C ASN A 65 10.88 -1.84 -20.36
N SER A 66 12.10 -1.39 -20.04
CA SER A 66 13.27 -1.59 -20.93
C SER A 66 13.84 -3.01 -20.89
N VAL A 67 13.52 -3.78 -19.85
CA VAL A 67 14.03 -5.14 -19.61
C VAL A 67 12.95 -6.19 -19.88
N ASP A 68 11.72 -5.95 -19.41
CA ASP A 68 10.57 -6.83 -19.54
C ASP A 68 9.33 -6.02 -19.94
N MET A 69 9.20 -5.75 -21.23
CA MET A 69 8.04 -5.03 -21.76
C MET A 69 6.81 -5.96 -21.77
N PRO A 70 5.66 -5.53 -21.20
CA PRO A 70 4.46 -6.35 -21.22
C PRO A 70 3.98 -6.61 -22.65
N GLN A 71 3.47 -7.82 -22.90
CA GLN A 71 2.88 -8.15 -24.21
C GLN A 71 1.63 -7.33 -24.54
N SER A 72 0.87 -6.94 -23.51
CA SER A 72 -0.36 -6.15 -23.66
C SER A 72 -0.32 -4.85 -22.85
N HIS A 73 -0.27 -4.96 -21.53
CA HIS A 73 -0.29 -3.82 -20.62
C HIS A 73 0.33 -4.21 -19.27
N TRP A 74 0.78 -3.19 -18.53
CA TRP A 74 1.17 -3.33 -17.13
C TRP A 74 -0.06 -3.65 -16.27
N LEU A 75 0.07 -4.65 -15.40
CA LEU A 75 -0.91 -4.93 -14.36
C LEU A 75 -0.30 -4.58 -13.01
N LEU A 76 -0.81 -3.51 -12.42
CA LEU A 76 -0.31 -2.88 -11.21
C LEU A 76 -1.25 -3.18 -10.05
N LYS A 77 -0.69 -3.44 -8.86
CA LYS A 77 -1.47 -3.71 -7.66
C LYS A 77 -0.72 -3.32 -6.40
N SER A 78 -1.31 -2.40 -5.67
CA SER A 78 -0.94 -2.05 -4.31
C SER A 78 -2.13 -1.47 -3.56
N PRO A 79 -2.35 -1.81 -2.28
CA PRO A 79 -3.33 -1.10 -1.45
C PRO A 79 -2.99 0.38 -1.27
N LEU A 80 -1.76 0.81 -1.62
CA LEU A 80 -1.32 2.19 -1.48
C LEU A 80 -1.73 3.12 -2.62
N HIS A 81 -2.24 2.58 -3.75
CA HIS A 81 -2.74 3.40 -4.86
C HIS A 81 -3.87 4.33 -4.43
N ILE A 82 -4.67 3.89 -3.46
CA ILE A 82 -5.83 4.65 -3.03
C ILE A 82 -5.49 6.01 -2.43
N PHE A 83 -4.32 6.12 -1.79
CA PHE A 83 -3.89 7.37 -1.13
C PHE A 83 -3.36 8.42 -2.11
N CYS A 84 -3.09 8.05 -3.37
CA CYS A 84 -2.46 8.92 -4.36
C CYS A 84 -3.11 8.81 -5.75
N LEU A 85 -4.41 8.50 -5.81
CA LEU A 85 -5.10 8.29 -7.09
C LEU A 85 -4.99 9.48 -8.04
N ASP A 86 -5.08 10.72 -7.53
CA ASP A 86 -4.95 11.92 -8.36
C ASP A 86 -3.61 11.95 -9.10
N LYS A 87 -2.50 11.76 -8.37
CA LYS A 87 -1.16 11.73 -8.95
C LYS A 87 -0.95 10.51 -9.85
N PHE A 88 -1.47 9.36 -9.44
CA PHE A 88 -1.42 8.13 -10.23
C PHE A 88 -2.06 8.33 -11.61
N LEU A 89 -3.25 8.94 -11.66
CA LEU A 89 -3.98 9.21 -12.90
C LEU A 89 -3.36 10.34 -13.73
N GLN A 90 -2.66 11.30 -13.11
CA GLN A 90 -1.87 12.29 -13.84
C GLN A 90 -0.70 11.65 -14.60
N ILE A 91 -0.01 10.67 -13.98
CA ILE A 91 1.09 9.93 -14.60
C ILE A 91 0.54 8.94 -15.64
N TYR A 92 -0.43 8.12 -15.25
CA TYR A 92 -1.00 7.04 -16.05
C TYR A 92 -2.39 7.44 -16.58
N GLN A 93 -2.41 8.38 -17.51
CA GLN A 93 -3.66 9.00 -18.00
C GLN A 93 -4.67 8.01 -18.63
N ASN A 94 -4.18 6.87 -19.13
CA ASN A 94 -5.01 5.81 -19.72
C ASN A 94 -5.16 4.59 -18.80
N ALA A 95 -4.88 4.74 -17.50
CA ALA A 95 -5.01 3.64 -16.55
C ALA A 95 -6.47 3.19 -16.41
N LEU A 96 -6.67 1.88 -16.33
CA LEU A 96 -7.94 1.27 -15.96
C LEU A 96 -7.88 0.89 -14.49
N LEU A 97 -8.76 1.46 -13.68
CA LEU A 97 -8.82 1.19 -12.25
C LEU A 97 -9.77 0.02 -11.97
N ILE A 98 -9.29 -0.95 -11.20
CA ILE A 98 -10.08 -2.08 -10.70
C ILE A 98 -10.09 -1.99 -9.18
N MET A 99 -11.23 -1.62 -8.60
CA MET A 99 -11.42 -1.63 -7.15
C MET A 99 -12.00 -2.98 -6.72
N THR A 100 -11.32 -3.65 -5.79
CA THR A 100 -11.83 -4.87 -5.16
C THR A 100 -12.58 -4.50 -3.89
N HIS A 101 -13.67 -5.20 -3.61
CA HIS A 101 -14.51 -4.95 -2.44
C HIS A 101 -14.57 -6.20 -1.55
N ARG A 102 -14.56 -5.99 -0.23
CA ARG A 102 -14.75 -7.03 0.80
C ARG A 102 -15.43 -6.40 2.01
N ASN A 103 -16.21 -7.17 2.76
CA ASN A 103 -16.93 -6.66 3.92
C ASN A 103 -15.98 -6.16 5.02
N LEU A 104 -16.26 -4.99 5.58
CA LEU A 104 -15.37 -4.33 6.56
C LEU A 104 -15.25 -5.11 7.88
N ASP A 105 -16.29 -5.82 8.30
CA ASP A 105 -16.31 -6.68 9.49
C ASP A 105 -15.39 -7.90 9.35
N GLU A 106 -15.06 -8.32 8.13
CA GLU A 106 -14.03 -9.33 7.86
C GLU A 106 -12.63 -8.73 7.68
N VAL A 107 -12.56 -7.57 7.02
CA VAL A 107 -11.29 -6.94 6.63
C VAL A 107 -10.56 -6.36 7.84
N LEU A 108 -11.26 -5.67 8.74
CA LEU A 108 -10.64 -5.02 9.90
C LEU A 108 -9.94 -6.03 10.83
N PRO A 109 -10.59 -7.14 11.27
CA PRO A 109 -9.90 -8.17 12.06
C PRO A 109 -8.74 -8.82 11.29
N SER A 110 -8.91 -9.06 9.99
CA SER A 110 -7.86 -9.65 9.14
C SER A 110 -6.61 -8.76 9.08
N LEU A 111 -6.76 -7.44 8.93
CA LEU A 111 -5.63 -6.52 8.93
C LEU A 111 -4.98 -6.46 10.31
N CYS A 112 -5.77 -6.36 11.39
CA CYS A 112 -5.23 -6.35 12.75
C CYS A 112 -4.41 -7.61 13.02
N SER A 113 -4.91 -8.79 12.61
CA SER A 113 -4.18 -10.05 12.72
C SER A 113 -2.88 -10.04 11.92
N LEU A 114 -2.91 -9.55 10.67
CA LEU A 114 -1.71 -9.45 9.83
C LEU A 114 -0.67 -8.49 10.43
N SER A 115 -1.10 -7.33 10.90
CA SER A 115 -0.24 -6.34 11.56
C SER A 115 0.38 -6.91 12.83
N LEU A 116 -0.39 -7.60 13.68
CA LEU A 116 0.11 -8.28 14.88
C LEU A 116 1.16 -9.32 14.52
N SER A 117 0.89 -10.22 13.58
CA SER A 117 1.86 -11.24 13.14
C SER A 117 3.15 -10.61 12.60
N GLY A 118 3.04 -9.49 11.87
CA GLY A 118 4.21 -8.74 11.38
C GLY A 118 5.03 -8.11 12.51
N THR A 119 4.38 -7.63 13.58
CA THR A 119 5.11 -7.03 14.72
C THR A 119 5.70 -8.05 15.67
N GLU A 120 5.21 -9.30 15.72
CA GLU A 120 5.75 -10.36 16.60
C GLU A 120 7.23 -10.64 16.34
N LEU A 121 7.70 -10.39 15.11
CA LEU A 121 9.10 -10.55 14.73
C LEU A 121 10.02 -9.50 15.39
N TYR A 122 9.48 -8.35 15.77
CA TYR A 122 10.25 -7.18 16.19
C TYR A 122 9.95 -6.73 17.62
N PHE A 123 8.76 -7.04 18.14
CA PHE A 123 8.27 -6.57 19.43
C PHE A 123 7.60 -7.70 20.20
N ASP A 124 7.73 -7.63 21.53
CA ASP A 124 6.95 -8.47 22.42
C ASP A 124 5.48 -7.99 22.42
N ASN A 125 4.67 -8.68 21.62
CA ASN A 125 3.25 -8.41 21.49
C ASN A 125 2.41 -9.01 22.62
N THR A 126 3.01 -9.66 23.63
CA THR A 126 2.24 -10.23 24.75
C THR A 126 1.58 -9.15 25.61
N ASN A 127 2.11 -7.93 25.60
CA ASN A 127 1.54 -6.76 26.28
C ASN A 127 0.25 -6.26 25.60
N SER A 128 -0.82 -6.07 26.38
CA SER A 128 -2.11 -5.55 25.89
C SER A 128 -1.99 -4.15 25.27
N ILE A 129 -1.10 -3.31 25.79
CA ILE A 129 -0.86 -1.95 25.30
C ILE A 129 -0.39 -1.97 23.83
N SER A 130 0.48 -2.92 23.48
CA SER A 130 0.96 -3.09 22.11
C SER A 130 -0.17 -3.48 21.14
N ARG A 131 -1.11 -4.33 21.60
CA ARG A 131 -2.25 -4.78 20.79
C ARG A 131 -3.27 -3.68 20.55
N ASP A 132 -3.66 -2.95 21.60
CA ASP A 132 -4.61 -1.84 21.49
C ASP A 132 -4.09 -0.74 20.56
N ARG A 133 -2.79 -0.46 20.63
CA ARG A 133 -2.12 0.48 19.72
C ARG A 133 -2.21 0.03 18.26
N ILE A 134 -1.90 -1.23 17.97
CA ILE A 134 -1.94 -1.77 16.60
C ILE A 134 -3.37 -1.69 16.05
N ILE A 135 -4.37 -2.10 16.83
CA ILE A 135 -5.78 -2.04 16.43
C ILE A 135 -6.19 -0.59 16.13
N LYS A 136 -5.83 0.36 17.00
CA LYS A 136 -6.13 1.78 16.81
C LYS A 136 -5.52 2.32 15.51
N ARG A 137 -4.27 1.96 15.22
CA ARG A 137 -3.58 2.36 13.99
C ARG A 137 -4.17 1.71 12.73
N SER A 138 -4.41 0.39 12.76
CA SER A 138 -5.07 -0.32 11.65
C SER A 138 -6.44 0.27 11.31
N ARG A 139 -7.19 0.73 12.31
CA ARG A 139 -8.45 1.45 12.09
C ARG A 139 -8.23 2.81 11.44
N GLN A 140 -7.29 3.62 11.94
CA GLN A 140 -6.97 4.94 11.37
C GLN A 140 -6.55 4.84 9.90
N PHE A 141 -5.76 3.82 9.56
CA PHE A 141 -5.38 3.51 8.19
C PHE A 141 -6.61 3.30 7.29
N PHE A 142 -7.55 2.46 7.73
CA PHE A 142 -8.78 2.20 6.96
C PHE A 142 -9.69 3.42 6.87
N ASP A 143 -9.86 4.18 7.95
CA ASP A 143 -10.65 5.41 7.94
C ASP A 143 -10.09 6.36 6.86
N THR A 144 -8.77 6.51 6.79
CA THR A 144 -8.10 7.32 5.76
C THR A 144 -8.29 6.75 4.35
N GLN A 145 -8.20 5.43 4.17
CA GLN A 145 -8.47 4.81 2.87
C GLN A 145 -9.90 5.04 2.40
N ILE A 146 -10.88 4.89 3.28
CA ILE A 146 -12.29 5.11 2.98
C ILE A 146 -12.51 6.58 2.60
N GLU A 147 -11.91 7.52 3.32
CA GLU A 147 -11.99 8.94 2.97
C GLU A 147 -11.40 9.23 1.59
N CYS A 148 -10.26 8.61 1.23
CA CYS A 148 -9.68 8.72 -0.11
C CYS A 148 -10.61 8.14 -1.18
N ILE A 149 -11.23 6.98 -0.93
CA ILE A 149 -12.21 6.37 -1.85
C ILE A 149 -13.40 7.31 -2.04
N MET A 150 -13.95 7.87 -0.96
CA MET A 150 -15.16 8.70 -0.99
C MET A 150 -14.96 10.05 -1.69
N LYS A 151 -13.70 10.50 -1.85
CA LYS A 151 -13.35 11.73 -2.58
C LYS A 151 -13.28 11.54 -4.10
N PHE A 152 -13.19 10.28 -4.55
CA PHE A 152 -13.05 9.90 -5.95
C PHE A 152 -14.37 9.35 -6.50
#